data_AF-H0E5C9-F1
#
_entry.id   AF-H0E5C9-F1
#
_cell.length_a   1.000
_cell.length_b   1.000
_cell.length_c   1.000
_cell.angle_alpha   90.00
_cell.angle_beta   90.00
_cell.angle_gamma   90.00
#
_symmetry.space_group_name_H-M   'P 1'
#
loop_
_entity.id
_entity.type
_entity.pdbx_description
1 polymer ?
#
loop_
_entity_poly.entity_id
_entity_poly.type
_entity_poly.pdbx_seq_one_letter_code
_entity_poly.pdbx_strand_id
1 'polypeptide(L)'
;MPPWRTMADAAIQRGKAAEAAHVEAATAAAEQLPDRERKRAEREAREDGRRAARRERTIALDLALRVCGLWFRDVASLAIGAAEHVHHVDRVDALREDAARLPDPHRALRCVELVDETRRSLTLNASEELQLDALCVRLQAALGARR
;
A
#
# COMPACT_ATOMS: atom_id res chain seq x y z
N MET A 1 -2.68 17.82 -4.47
CA MET A 1 -2.87 16.62 -3.64
C MET A 1 -1.73 15.65 -3.95
N PRO A 2 -1.08 15.03 -2.95
CA PRO A 2 -0.03 14.03 -3.20
C PRO A 2 -0.59 12.85 -4.02
N PRO A 3 0.21 12.25 -4.93
CA PRO A 3 -0.27 11.18 -5.81
C PRO A 3 -0.66 9.90 -5.06
N TRP A 4 -0.11 9.70 -3.86
CA TRP A 4 -0.42 8.55 -3.00
C TRP A 4 -1.67 8.74 -2.12
N ARG A 5 -2.31 9.92 -2.13
CA ARG A 5 -3.37 10.23 -1.17
C ARG A 5 -4.54 9.26 -1.24
N THR A 6 -4.99 8.93 -2.45
CA THR A 6 -6.12 8.02 -2.66
C THR A 6 -5.84 6.60 -2.14
N MET A 7 -4.62 6.09 -2.30
CA MET A 7 -4.28 4.76 -1.75
C MET A 7 -4.19 4.78 -0.21
N ALA A 8 -3.68 5.87 0.38
CA ALA A 8 -3.63 6.03 1.82
C ALA A 8 -5.03 6.14 2.44
N ASP A 9 -5.93 6.90 1.81
CA ASP A 9 -7.32 7.01 2.25
C ASP A 9 -8.03 5.64 2.16
N ALA A 10 -7.81 4.87 1.09
CA ALA A 10 -8.33 3.50 0.97
C ALA A 10 -7.80 2.57 2.08
N ALA A 11 -6.50 2.64 2.39
CA ALA A 11 -5.90 1.86 3.47
C ALA A 11 -6.48 2.24 4.86
N ILE A 12 -6.72 3.53 5.10
CA ILE A 12 -7.40 4.02 6.30
C ILE A 12 -8.81 3.44 6.41
N GLN A 13 -9.58 3.42 5.31
CA GLN A 13 -10.93 2.83 5.33
C GLN A 13 -10.91 1.34 5.64
N ARG A 14 -9.94 0.59 5.10
CA ARG A 14 -9.76 -0.84 5.45
C ARG A 14 -9.43 -1.03 6.92
N GLY A 15 -8.55 -0.19 7.48
CA GLY A 15 -8.25 -0.21 8.90
C GLY A 15 -9.48 0.08 9.78
N LYS A 16 -10.29 1.07 9.41
CA LYS A 16 -11.55 1.39 10.11
C LYS A 16 -12.55 0.23 10.06
N ALA A 17 -12.71 -0.40 8.90
CA ALA A 17 -13.59 -1.56 8.75
C ALA A 17 -13.13 -2.72 9.63
N ALA A 18 -11.81 -2.94 9.75
CA ALA A 18 -11.25 -3.97 10.62
C ALA A 18 -11.48 -3.68 12.10
N GLU A 19 -11.30 -2.42 12.54
CA GLU A 19 -11.60 -2.01 13.92
C GLU A 19 -13.08 -2.23 14.25
N ALA A 20 -13.97 -1.79 13.35
CA ALA A 20 -15.41 -1.96 13.51
C ALA A 20 -15.80 -3.43 13.62
N ALA A 21 -15.29 -4.30 12.74
CA ALA A 21 -15.57 -5.73 12.78
C ALA A 21 -15.14 -6.38 14.11
N HIS A 22 -13.99 -5.98 14.67
CA HIS A 22 -13.54 -6.47 15.97
C HIS A 22 -14.44 -6.02 17.13
N VAL A 23 -14.86 -4.75 17.12
CA VAL A 23 -15.76 -4.20 18.15
C VAL A 23 -17.15 -4.82 18.04
N GLU A 24 -17.68 -4.97 16.82
CA GLU A 24 -18.97 -5.61 16.56
C GLU A 24 -18.97 -7.07 17.03
N ALA A 25 -17.96 -7.86 16.65
CA ALA A 25 -17.85 -9.26 17.05
C ALA A 25 -17.78 -9.42 18.58
N ALA A 26 -17.04 -8.56 19.27
CA ALA A 26 -16.94 -8.60 20.73
C ALA A 26 -18.22 -8.13 21.41
N THR A 27 -18.91 -7.13 20.84
CA THR A 27 -20.20 -6.65 21.36
C THR A 27 -21.24 -7.75 21.27
N ALA A 28 -21.33 -8.43 20.12
CA ALA A 28 -22.22 -9.58 19.93
C ALA A 28 -21.89 -10.73 20.90
N ALA A 29 -20.61 -11.03 21.12
CA ALA A 29 -20.19 -12.03 22.09
C ALA A 29 -20.51 -11.64 23.55
N ALA A 30 -20.61 -10.34 23.85
CA ALA A 30 -20.82 -9.82 25.20
C ALA A 30 -22.29 -9.58 25.58
N GLU A 31 -23.25 -9.82 24.68
CA GLU A 31 -24.68 -9.52 24.89
C GLU A 31 -25.25 -10.17 26.16
N GLN A 32 -24.79 -11.38 26.49
CA GLN A 32 -25.29 -12.14 27.65
C GLN A 32 -24.38 -12.02 28.89
N LEU A 33 -23.32 -11.22 28.81
CA LEU A 33 -22.38 -11.07 29.91
C LEU A 33 -22.90 -10.08 30.97
N PRO A 34 -22.55 -10.29 32.26
CA PRO A 34 -22.74 -9.29 33.30
C PRO A 34 -22.08 -7.95 32.95
N ASP A 35 -22.62 -6.82 33.45
CA ASP A 35 -22.19 -5.46 33.09
C ASP A 35 -20.67 -5.22 33.24
N ARG A 36 -20.06 -5.76 34.30
CA ARG A 36 -18.62 -5.65 34.52
C ARG A 36 -17.79 -6.39 33.46
N GLU A 37 -18.23 -7.58 33.07
CA GLU A 37 -17.55 -8.42 32.07
C GLU A 37 -17.75 -7.86 30.66
N ARG A 38 -18.95 -7.38 30.35
CA ARG A 38 -19.24 -6.66 29.10
C ARG A 38 -18.34 -5.42 28.94
N LYS A 39 -18.26 -4.56 29.94
CA LYS A 39 -17.38 -3.36 29.91
C LYS A 39 -15.90 -3.72 29.72
N ARG A 40 -15.47 -4.83 30.32
CA ARG A 40 -14.11 -5.35 30.14
C ARG A 40 -13.90 -5.82 28.69
N ALA A 41 -14.82 -6.63 28.16
CA ALA A 41 -14.78 -7.13 26.79
C ALA A 41 -14.77 -5.98 25.76
N GLU A 42 -15.59 -4.96 25.94
CA GLU A 42 -15.62 -3.76 25.08
C GLU A 42 -14.28 -3.03 25.07
N ARG A 43 -13.63 -2.89 26.24
CA ARG A 43 -12.31 -2.25 26.33
C ARG A 43 -11.25 -3.07 25.61
N GLU A 44 -11.18 -4.37 25.88
CA GLU A 44 -10.22 -5.29 25.24
C GLU A 44 -10.43 -5.30 23.71
N ALA A 45 -11.69 -5.34 23.25
CA ALA A 45 -12.05 -5.28 21.84
C ALA A 45 -11.62 -4.00 21.15
N ARG A 46 -11.69 -2.84 21.82
CA ARG A 46 -11.18 -1.57 21.27
C ARG A 46 -9.66 -1.60 21.13
N GLU A 47 -8.95 -2.15 22.10
CA GLU A 47 -7.49 -2.27 22.04
C GLU A 47 -7.06 -3.22 20.91
N ASP A 48 -7.73 -4.36 20.78
CA ASP A 48 -7.50 -5.33 19.69
C ASP A 48 -7.92 -4.79 18.33
N GLY A 49 -9.05 -4.11 18.26
CA GLY A 49 -9.54 -3.44 17.05
C GLY A 49 -8.52 -2.42 16.53
N ARG A 50 -7.92 -1.60 17.41
CA ARG A 50 -6.84 -0.67 17.00
C ARG A 50 -5.58 -1.37 16.50
N ARG A 51 -5.26 -2.56 17.03
CA ARG A 51 -4.14 -3.38 16.52
C ARG A 51 -4.49 -3.96 15.15
N ALA A 52 -5.71 -4.45 14.96
CA ALA A 52 -6.21 -4.94 13.69
C ALA A 52 -6.26 -3.86 12.62
N ALA A 53 -6.75 -2.67 12.97
CA ALA A 53 -6.79 -1.51 12.09
C ALA A 53 -5.42 -1.16 11.51
N ARG A 54 -4.40 -1.12 12.37
CA ARG A 54 -3.01 -0.88 11.97
C ARG A 54 -2.51 -1.96 11.02
N ARG A 55 -2.72 -3.24 11.33
CA ARG A 55 -2.32 -4.36 10.47
C ARG A 55 -2.97 -4.29 9.09
N GLU A 56 -4.29 -4.10 9.04
CA GLU A 56 -5.03 -4.05 7.77
C GLU A 56 -4.65 -2.83 6.94
N ARG A 57 -4.40 -1.69 7.58
CA ARG A 57 -3.88 -0.50 6.92
C ARG A 57 -2.51 -0.75 6.28
N THR A 58 -1.58 -1.37 7.02
CA THR A 58 -0.26 -1.74 6.50
C THR A 58 -0.36 -2.75 5.35
N ILE A 59 -1.20 -3.79 5.47
CA ILE A 59 -1.45 -4.78 4.41
C ILE A 59 -1.98 -4.09 3.15
N ALA A 60 -2.95 -3.19 3.30
CA ALA A 60 -3.54 -2.47 2.18
C ALA A 60 -2.51 -1.62 1.43
N LEU A 61 -1.65 -0.91 2.17
CA LEU A 61 -0.56 -0.14 1.57
C LEU A 61 0.49 -1.04 0.90
N ASP A 62 0.90 -2.14 1.52
CA ASP A 62 1.83 -3.08 0.89
C ASP A 62 1.30 -3.60 -0.45
N LEU A 63 0.01 -3.98 -0.49
CA LEU A 63 -0.64 -4.44 -1.72
C LEU A 63 -0.68 -3.35 -2.78
N ALA A 64 -1.05 -2.11 -2.41
CA ALA A 64 -1.07 -0.99 -3.35
C ALA A 64 0.33 -0.72 -3.93
N LEU A 65 1.35 -0.68 -3.06
CA LEU A 65 2.74 -0.50 -3.48
C LEU A 65 3.23 -1.67 -4.35
N ARG A 66 2.81 -2.90 -4.06
CA ARG A 66 3.16 -4.05 -4.90
C ARG A 66 2.63 -3.89 -6.33
N VAL A 67 1.41 -3.39 -6.50
CA VAL A 67 0.86 -3.08 -7.83
C VAL A 67 1.69 -1.98 -8.51
N CYS A 68 2.09 -0.93 -7.79
CA CYS A 68 3.00 0.09 -8.32
C CYS A 68 4.36 -0.48 -8.76
N GLY A 69 4.94 -1.39 -7.98
CA GLY A 69 6.19 -2.07 -8.32
C GLY A 69 6.06 -2.94 -9.58
N LEU A 70 4.93 -3.64 -9.73
CA LEU A 70 4.63 -4.41 -10.94
C LEU A 70 4.50 -3.51 -12.18
N TRP A 71 4.00 -2.28 -12.05
CA TRP A 71 3.97 -1.33 -13.17
C TRP A 71 5.39 -1.02 -13.67
N PHE A 72 6.30 -0.66 -12.77
CA PHE A 72 7.70 -0.39 -13.15
C PHE A 72 8.40 -1.63 -13.73
N ARG A 73 8.13 -2.82 -13.20
CA ARG A 73 8.61 -4.08 -13.79
C ARG A 73 8.13 -4.23 -15.23
N ASP A 74 6.85 -4.04 -15.48
CA ASP A 74 6.26 -4.22 -16.81
C ASP A 74 6.76 -3.17 -17.81
N VAL A 75 6.95 -1.92 -17.37
CA VAL A 75 7.62 -0.87 -18.15
C VAL A 75 9.03 -1.31 -18.55
N ALA A 76 9.81 -1.85 -17.61
CA ALA A 76 11.15 -2.37 -17.91
C ALA A 76 11.11 -3.54 -18.90
N SER A 77 10.18 -4.49 -18.72
CA SER A 77 9.99 -5.63 -19.61
C SER A 77 9.69 -5.19 -21.05
N LEU A 78 8.79 -4.22 -21.24
CA LEU A 78 8.50 -3.67 -22.56
C LEU A 78 9.69 -2.94 -23.17
N ALA A 79 10.42 -2.16 -22.37
CA ALA A 79 11.58 -1.40 -22.83
C ALA A 79 12.73 -2.30 -23.33
N ILE A 80 12.80 -3.56 -22.86
CA ILE A 80 13.76 -4.58 -23.34
C ILE A 80 13.17 -5.56 -24.37
N GLY A 81 11.92 -5.35 -24.81
CA GLY A 81 11.25 -6.20 -25.80
C GLY A 81 10.67 -7.52 -25.27
N ALA A 82 10.55 -7.69 -23.95
CA ALA A 82 10.03 -8.89 -23.29
C ALA A 82 8.53 -8.76 -22.97
N ALA A 83 7.70 -8.49 -23.97
CA ALA A 83 6.27 -8.21 -23.79
C ALA A 83 5.47 -9.39 -23.21
N GLU A 84 5.91 -10.61 -23.44
CA GLU A 84 5.33 -11.85 -22.92
C GLU A 84 5.45 -11.97 -21.38
N HIS A 85 6.27 -11.14 -20.75
CA HIS A 85 6.46 -11.10 -19.30
C HIS A 85 5.66 -10.00 -18.58
N VAL A 86 4.81 -9.26 -19.31
CA VAL A 86 3.98 -8.17 -18.76
C VAL A 86 2.79 -8.75 -17.99
N HIS A 87 2.54 -8.25 -16.77
CA HIS A 87 1.39 -8.63 -15.95
C HIS A 87 0.14 -7.78 -16.21
N HIS A 88 0.27 -6.47 -16.42
CA HIS A 88 -0.87 -5.57 -16.66
C HIS A 88 -1.33 -5.63 -18.12
N VAL A 89 -1.80 -6.80 -18.54
CA VAL A 89 -2.28 -7.07 -19.90
C VAL A 89 -3.45 -6.17 -20.33
N ASP A 90 -4.24 -5.70 -19.35
CA ASP A 90 -5.37 -4.79 -19.54
C ASP A 90 -4.95 -3.31 -19.68
N ARG A 91 -3.66 -3.00 -19.49
CA ARG A 91 -3.09 -1.64 -19.55
C ARG A 91 -1.84 -1.54 -20.42
N VAL A 92 -1.63 -2.50 -21.33
CA VAL A 92 -0.42 -2.60 -22.15
C VAL A 92 -0.13 -1.32 -22.94
N ASP A 93 -1.15 -0.66 -23.48
CA ASP A 93 -0.93 0.56 -24.29
C ASP A 93 -0.38 1.71 -23.44
N ALA A 94 -0.90 1.89 -22.22
CA ALA A 94 -0.35 2.86 -21.27
C ALA A 94 1.08 2.49 -20.82
N LEU A 95 1.35 1.19 -20.60
CA LEU A 95 2.71 0.72 -20.31
C LEU A 95 3.69 0.99 -21.46
N ARG A 96 3.26 0.83 -22.72
CA ARG A 96 4.09 1.13 -23.91
C ARG A 96 4.42 2.61 -23.99
N GLU A 97 3.46 3.49 -23.70
CA GLU A 97 3.72 4.93 -23.64
C GLU A 97 4.77 5.27 -22.57
N ASP A 98 4.64 4.70 -21.38
CA ASP A 98 5.58 4.94 -20.29
C ASP A 98 6.97 4.36 -20.60
N ALA A 99 7.04 3.18 -21.21
CA ALA A 99 8.29 2.58 -21.68
C ALA A 99 8.97 3.44 -22.75
N ALA A 100 8.22 3.99 -23.70
CA ALA A 100 8.75 4.87 -24.75
C ALA A 100 9.29 6.21 -24.21
N ARG A 101 8.76 6.69 -23.07
CA ARG A 101 9.23 7.90 -22.38
C ARG A 101 10.48 7.66 -21.54
N LEU A 102 10.86 6.40 -21.30
CA LEU A 102 11.97 6.04 -20.43
C LEU A 102 13.25 5.85 -21.26
N PRO A 103 14.30 6.68 -21.06
CA PRO A 103 15.54 6.57 -21.85
C PRO A 103 16.35 5.32 -21.55
N ASP A 104 16.17 4.74 -20.37
CA ASP A 104 16.96 3.63 -19.84
C ASP A 104 16.08 2.70 -18.98
N PRO A 105 15.91 1.42 -19.37
CA PRO A 105 15.14 0.42 -18.62
C PRO A 105 15.62 0.25 -17.16
N HIS A 106 16.91 0.47 -16.88
CA HIS A 106 17.45 0.34 -15.53
C HIS A 106 16.85 1.34 -14.54
N ARG A 107 16.32 2.48 -15.02
CA ARG A 107 15.60 3.44 -14.18
C ARG A 107 14.29 2.89 -13.63
N ALA A 108 13.56 2.11 -14.45
CA ALA A 108 12.35 1.43 -13.99
C ALA A 108 12.68 0.32 -12.99
N LEU A 109 13.74 -0.45 -13.22
CA LEU A 109 14.24 -1.43 -12.25
C LEU A 109 14.63 -0.77 -10.92
N ARG A 110 15.28 0.40 -10.97
CA ARG A 110 15.57 1.17 -9.75
C ARG A 110 14.28 1.57 -9.03
N CYS A 111 13.23 1.95 -9.75
CA CYS A 111 11.93 2.25 -9.14
C CYS A 111 11.31 1.02 -8.45
N VAL A 112 11.46 -0.18 -9.00
CA VAL A 112 11.03 -1.43 -8.34
C VAL A 112 11.75 -1.60 -7.00
N GLU A 113 13.08 -1.44 -6.97
CA GLU A 113 13.86 -1.55 -5.74
C GLU A 113 13.41 -0.56 -4.66
N LEU A 114 13.16 0.69 -5.05
CA LEU A 114 12.68 1.74 -4.16
C LEU A 114 11.32 1.39 -3.55
N VAL A 115 10.40 0.89 -4.37
CA VAL A 115 9.08 0.42 -3.92
C VAL A 115 9.22 -0.73 -2.94
N ASP A 116 10.04 -1.74 -3.25
CA ASP A 116 10.26 -2.91 -2.38
C ASP A 116 10.98 -2.57 -1.07
N GLU A 117 11.89 -1.60 -1.08
CA GLU A 117 12.48 -1.04 0.14
C GLU A 117 11.42 -0.36 1.01
N THR A 118 10.58 0.51 0.44
CA THR A 118 9.51 1.17 1.18
C THR A 118 8.54 0.15 1.77
N ARG A 119 8.10 -0.84 0.97
CA ARG A 119 7.21 -1.94 1.41
C ARG A 119 7.76 -2.67 2.64
N ARG A 120 9.03 -3.07 2.61
CA ARG A 120 9.70 -3.75 3.74
C ARG A 120 9.76 -2.90 5.01
N SER A 121 9.76 -1.57 4.86
CA SER A 121 9.87 -0.65 5.98
C SER A 121 8.52 -0.17 6.54
N LEU A 122 7.39 -0.42 5.87
CA LEU A 122 6.06 0.02 6.32
C LEU A 122 5.72 -0.47 7.74
N THR A 123 6.12 -1.69 8.09
CA THR A 123 5.83 -2.29 9.39
C THR A 123 6.63 -1.68 10.55
N LEU A 124 7.72 -0.96 10.24
CA LEU A 124 8.65 -0.43 11.23
C LEU A 124 8.43 1.06 11.53
N ASN A 125 7.65 1.75 10.70
CA ASN A 125 7.61 3.22 10.69
C ASN A 125 6.29 3.78 11.20
N ALA A 126 6.38 4.82 12.03
CA ALA A 126 5.22 5.42 12.68
C ALA A 126 4.40 6.35 11.76
N SER A 127 4.97 6.83 10.64
CA SER A 127 4.29 7.72 9.70
C SER A 127 4.39 7.21 8.27
N GLU A 128 3.36 6.48 7.84
CA GLU A 128 3.24 5.96 6.47
C GLU A 128 3.17 7.08 5.44
N GLU A 129 2.50 8.21 5.74
CA GLU A 129 2.40 9.34 4.81
C GLU A 129 3.78 9.93 4.49
N LEU A 130 4.65 10.07 5.50
CA LEU A 130 6.01 10.55 5.29
C LEU A 130 6.84 9.58 4.45
N GLN A 131 6.64 8.27 4.61
CA GLN A 131 7.31 7.27 3.78
C GLN A 131 6.85 7.32 2.33
N LEU A 132 5.56 7.55 2.10
CA LEU A 132 4.99 7.68 0.76
C LEU A 132 5.49 8.98 0.08
N ASP A 133 5.59 10.09 0.82
CA ASP A 133 6.22 11.32 0.32
C ASP A 133 7.69 11.10 -0.05
N ALA A 134 8.46 10.47 0.84
CA ALA A 134 9.86 10.14 0.58
C ALA A 134 10.00 9.22 -0.65
N LEU A 135 9.13 8.21 -0.78
CA LEU A 135 9.11 7.33 -1.96
C LEU A 135 8.86 8.14 -3.23
N CYS A 136 7.87 9.04 -3.25
CA CYS A 136 7.58 9.86 -4.43
C CYS A 136 8.79 10.71 -4.86
N VAL A 137 9.49 11.34 -3.92
CA VAL A 137 10.70 12.12 -4.23
C VAL A 137 11.80 11.22 -4.81
N ARG A 138 12.01 10.04 -4.22
CA ARG A 138 13.01 9.07 -4.70
C ARG A 138 12.67 8.52 -6.09
N LEU A 139 11.40 8.24 -6.37
CA LEU A 139 10.92 7.78 -7.68
C LEU A 139 11.10 8.85 -8.76
N GLN A 140 10.76 10.12 -8.47
CA GLN A 140 11.00 11.23 -9.39
C GLN A 140 12.48 11.34 -9.78
N ALA A 141 13.36 11.25 -8.80
CA ALA A 141 14.80 11.26 -9.04
C ALA A 141 15.26 10.06 -9.89
N ALA A 142 14.78 8.85 -9.59
CA ALA A 142 15.12 7.64 -10.33
C ALA A 142 14.65 7.66 -11.80
N LEU A 143 13.46 8.20 -12.06
CA LEU A 143 12.93 8.40 -13.41
C LEU A 143 13.69 9.49 -14.18
N GLY A 144 14.44 10.35 -13.48
CA GLY A 144 15.17 11.48 -14.06
C GLY A 144 14.28 12.70 -14.31
N ALA A 145 13.12 12.75 -13.67
CA ALA A 145 12.33 13.97 -13.56
C ALA A 145 13.06 14.92 -12.59
N ARG A 146 14.00 15.71 -13.10
CA ARG A 146 14.50 16.87 -12.34
C ARG A 146 13.38 17.91 -12.25
N ARG A 147 13.18 18.43 -11.04
CA ARG A 147 12.33 19.61 -10.79
C ARG A 147 12.87 20.82 -11.53
#